data_AF-A0A7V9VVA4-F1
#
_entry.id   AF-A0A7V9VVA4-F1
#
_cell.length_a   1.000
_cell.length_b   1.000
_cell.length_c   1.000
_cell.angle_alpha   90.00
_cell.angle_beta   90.00
_cell.angle_gamma   90.00
#
_symmetry.space_group_name_H-M   'P 1'
#
loop_
_entity.id
_entity.type
_entity.pdbx_description
1 polymer ?
#
loop_
_entity_poly.entity_id
_entity_poly.type
_entity_poly.pdbx_seq_one_letter_code
_entity_poly.pdbx_strand_id
1 'polypeptide(L)' 'AKFENEYLEHLRTSQPELLERIKTEKTLADDLVESLKTVTENFLSANTYDAEAAAQVPEATEVKSTAEDAEVPEPAS' A
#
# COMPACT_ATOMS: atom_id res chain seq x y z
N ALA A 1 -12.07 16.64 -5.32
CA ALA A 1 -11.77 15.24 -5.67
C ALA A 1 -13.05 14.41 -5.53
N LYS A 2 -13.71 14.03 -6.63
CA LYS A 2 -14.96 13.26 -6.60
C LYS A 2 -14.70 11.79 -6.21
N PHE A 3 -13.70 11.18 -6.84
CA PHE A 3 -13.21 9.83 -6.53
C PHE A 3 -12.91 9.63 -5.04
N GLU A 4 -12.07 10.51 -4.47
CA GLU A 4 -11.66 10.39 -3.07
C GLU A 4 -12.84 10.44 -2.10
N ASN A 5 -13.81 11.32 -2.33
CA ASN A 5 -15.00 11.39 -1.47
C ASN A 5 -15.84 10.13 -1.56
N GLU A 6 -16.10 9.64 -2.77
CA GLU A 6 -16.88 8.42 -2.98
C GLU A 6 -16.17 7.18 -2.44
N TYR A 7 -14.84 7.11 -2.60
CA TYR A 7 -14.04 6.01 -2.06
C TYR A 7 -14.01 6.01 -0.52
N LEU A 8 -13.84 7.18 0.10
CA LEU A 8 -13.89 7.31 1.56
C LEU A 8 -15.30 7.01 2.11
N GLU A 9 -16.35 7.38 1.40
CA GLU A 9 -17.72 7.05 1.77
C GLU A 9 -17.98 5.54 1.66
N HIS A 10 -17.48 4.91 0.58
CA HIS A 10 -17.51 3.46 0.42
C HIS A 10 -16.78 2.73 1.54
N LEU A 11 -15.55 3.15 1.88
CA LEU A 11 -14.78 2.57 2.99
C LEU A 11 -15.53 2.68 4.33
N ARG A 12 -16.12 3.84 4.64
CA ARG A 12 -16.89 4.03 5.88
C ARG A 12 -18.14 3.16 5.96
N THR A 13 -18.78 2.91 4.82
CA THR A 13 -20.05 2.19 4.75
C THR A 13 -19.86 0.68 4.67
N SER A 14 -18.91 0.23 3.84
CA SER A 14 -18.71 -1.17 3.50
C SER A 14 -17.60 -1.84 4.30
N GLN A 15 -16.65 -1.08 4.85
CA GLN A 15 -15.49 -1.61 5.57
C GLN A 15 -15.18 -0.85 6.89
N PRO A 16 -16.17 -0.66 7.79
CA PRO A 16 -15.96 0.07 9.04
C PRO A 16 -14.95 -0.62 9.97
N GLU A 17 -14.95 -1.95 10.01
CA GLU A 17 -14.04 -2.74 10.85
C GLU A 17 -12.58 -2.59 10.42
N LEU A 18 -12.32 -2.49 9.12
CA LEU A 18 -10.98 -2.25 8.58
C LEU A 18 -10.44 -0.89 9.03
N LEU A 19 -11.28 0.15 9.01
CA LEU A 19 -10.92 1.48 9.49
C LEU A 19 -10.65 1.50 11.00
N GLU A 20 -11.44 0.78 11.79
CA GLU A 20 -11.20 0.64 13.23
C GLU A 20 -9.87 -0.06 13.54
N ARG A 21 -9.52 -1.09 12.76
CA ARG A 21 -8.23 -1.76 12.87
C ARG A 21 -7.07 -0.83 12.52
N ILE A 22 -7.14 -0.09 11.42
CA ILE A 22 -6.13 0.92 11.06
C ILE A 22 -5.94 1.93 12.19
N LYS A 23 -7.05 2.43 12.76
CA LYS A 23 -7.04 3.40 13.85
C LYS A 23 -6.44 2.82 15.15
N THR A 24 -6.71 1.56 15.44
CA THR A 24 -6.28 0.88 16.67
C THR A 24 -4.82 0.45 16.59
N GLU A 25 -4.44 -0.23 15.52
CA GLU A 25 -3.12 -0.81 15.32
C GLU A 25 -2.09 0.28 15.02
N LYS A 26 -2.50 1.42 14.44
CA LYS A 26 -1.64 2.55 14.05
C LYS A 26 -0.44 2.15 13.18
N THR A 27 -0.51 0.96 12.60
CA THR A 27 0.45 0.38 11.68
C THR A 27 -0.33 -0.27 10.54
N LEU A 28 0.25 -0.25 9.34
CA LEU A 28 -0.27 -0.95 8.18
C LEU A 28 0.51 -2.26 8.06
N ALA A 29 0.03 -3.30 8.73
CA ALA A 29 0.54 -4.66 8.54
C ALA A 29 0.21 -5.17 7.13
N ASP A 30 0.97 -6.14 6.62
CA ASP A 30 0.80 -6.66 5.27
C ASP A 30 -0.65 -7.14 5.01
N ASP A 31 -1.27 -7.81 5.98
CA ASP A 31 -2.68 -8.25 5.89
C ASP A 31 -3.67 -7.08 5.72
N LEU A 32 -3.40 -5.94 6.36
CA LEU A 32 -4.18 -4.71 6.28
C LEU A 32 -4.01 -4.05 4.90
N VAL A 33 -2.80 -4.09 4.36
CA VAL A 33 -2.49 -3.59 3.02
C VAL A 33 -3.19 -4.44 1.95
N GLU A 34 -3.14 -5.78 2.05
CA GLU A 34 -3.84 -6.67 1.13
C GLU A 34 -5.36 -6.48 1.18
N SER A 35 -5.91 -6.29 2.39
CA SER A 35 -7.32 -5.99 2.58
C SER A 35 -7.72 -4.67 1.90
N LEU A 36 -6.91 -3.61 2.08
CA LEU A 36 -7.15 -2.32 1.43
C LEU A 36 -7.03 -2.40 -0.10
N LYS A 37 -6.06 -3.13 -0.63
CA LYS A 37 -5.91 -3.36 -2.08
C LYS A 37 -7.15 -4.03 -2.65
N THR A 38 -7.60 -5.12 -2.04
CA THR A 38 -8.78 -5.87 -2.47
C THR A 38 -10.04 -4.97 -2.48
N VAL A 39 -10.22 -4.14 -1.45
CA VAL A 39 -11.34 -3.20 -1.38
C VAL A 39 -11.24 -2.14 -2.46
N THR A 40 -10.04 -1.63 -2.73
CA THR A 40 -9.79 -0.65 -3.79
C THR A 40 -10.10 -1.23 -5.16
N GLU A 41 -9.63 -2.43 -5.46
CA GLU A 41 -9.87 -3.12 -6.74
C GLU A 41 -11.35 -3.42 -6.95
N ASN A 42 -12.06 -3.84 -5.90
CA ASN A 42 -13.51 -4.06 -5.95
C ASN A 42 -14.27 -2.75 -6.19
N PHE A 43 -13.88 -1.66 -5.52
CA PHE A 43 -14.48 -0.35 -5.72
C PHE A 43 -14.27 0.15 -7.16
N LEU A 44 -13.05 0.01 -7.68
CA LEU A 44 -12.70 0.39 -9.07
C LEU A 44 -13.39 -0.49 -10.11
N SER A 45 -13.64 -1.76 -9.82
CA SER A 45 -14.35 -2.66 -10.73
C SER A 45 -15.86 -2.40 -10.73
N ALA A 46 -16.41 -2.00 -9.58
CA ALA A 46 -17.83 -1.71 -9.42
C ALA A 46 -18.24 -0.32 -9.93
N ASN A 47 -17.29 0.60 -10.01
CA ASN A 47 -17.51 1.97 -10.47
C ASN A 47 -16.76 2.21 -11.77
N THR A 48 -17.29 3.03 -12.68
CA THR A 48 -16.63 3.35 -13.96
C THR A 48 -15.46 4.33 -13.77
N TYR A 49 -14.55 4.02 -12.85
CA TYR A 49 -13.26 4.68 -12.71
C TYR A 49 -12.27 3.85 -13.52
N ASP A 50 -11.97 4.30 -14.74
CA ASP A 50 -11.02 3.63 -15.63
C ASP A 50 -9.74 3.19 -14.89
N ALA A 51 -9.28 1.99 -15.20
CA ALA A 51 -8.10 1.33 -14.60
C ALA A 51 -6.79 2.14 -14.74
N GLU A 52 -6.79 3.24 -15.50
CA GLU A 52 -5.71 4.25 -15.53
C GLU A 52 -5.37 4.83 -14.14
N ALA A 53 -6.34 4.88 -13.21
CA ALA A 53 -6.07 5.33 -11.83
C ALA A 53 -5.34 4.26 -10.99
N ALA A 54 -5.57 2.96 -11.26
CA ALA A 54 -4.92 1.85 -10.56
C ALA A 54 -3.46 1.67 -10.98
N ALA A 55 -3.11 2.09 -12.21
CA ALA A 55 -1.76 2.00 -12.76
C ALA A 55 -0.76 3.04 -12.19
N GLN A 56 -1.23 3.98 -11.35
CA GLN A 56 -0.38 4.99 -10.71
C GLN A 56 0.03 4.63 -9.28
N VAL A 57 -0.26 3.42 -8.78
CA VAL A 57 0.41 2.91 -7.58
C VAL A 57 1.84 2.60 -8.01
N PRO A 58 2.86 3.37 -7.57
CA PRO A 58 4.23 3.03 -7.90
C PRO A 58 4.50 1.66 -7.30
N GLU A 59 4.77 0.71 -8.18
CA GLU A 59 5.51 -0.51 -7.90
C GLU A 59 6.60 -0.16 -6.89
N ALA A 60 6.53 -0.78 -5.71
CA ALA A 60 7.46 -0.55 -4.63
C ALA A 60 8.87 -0.64 -5.22
N THR A 61 9.53 0.51 -5.33
CA THR A 61 10.90 0.61 -5.83
C THR A 61 11.73 -0.34 -5.00
N GLU A 62 12.16 -1.42 -5.65
CA GLU A 62 13.10 -2.41 -5.18
C GLU A 62 14.17 -1.71 -4.34
N VAL A 63 14.05 -1.80 -3.01
CA VAL A 63 15.08 -1.31 -2.10
C VAL A 63 16.21 -2.32 -2.22
N LYS A 64 17.11 -2.08 -3.17
CA LYS A 64 18.35 -2.81 -3.30
C LYS A 64 19.17 -2.54 -2.04
N SER A 65 18.92 -3.32 -1.01
CA SER A 65 19.76 -3.43 0.18
C SER A 65 21.06 -4.11 -0.26
N THR A 66 22.02 -3.33 -0.73
CA THR A 66 23.41 -3.78 -0.72
C THR A 66 23.93 -3.52 0.69
N ALA A 67 23.73 -4.50 1.55
CA ALA A 67 24.46 -4.59 2.80
C ALA A 67 25.96 -4.63 2.49
N GLU A 68 26.64 -3.65 3.07
CA GLU A 68 28.03 -3.65 3.53
C GLU A 68 28.55 -5.07 3.82
N ASP A 69 29.56 -5.51 3.07
CA ASP A 69 30.49 -6.56 3.50
C ASP A 69 31.90 -5.99 3.43
N ALA A 70 32.46 -5.79 4.61
CA ALA A 70 33.77 -5.23 4.83
C ALA A 70 34.82 -6.31 4.56
N GLU A 71 35.61 -6.15 3.50
CA GLU A 71 36.88 -6.86 3.37
C GLU A 71 38.03 -5.85 3.50
N VAL A 72 38.63 -5.83 4.69
CA VAL A 72 39.93 -5.23 4.95
C VAL A 72 41.00 -6.29 4.66
N PRO A 73 41.87 -6.11 3.66
CA PRO A 73 43.15 -6.83 3.66
C PRO A 73 44.27 -5.97 4.27
N GLU A 74 45.03 -6.64 5.14
CA GLU A 74 46.18 -6.17 5.93
C GLU A 74 47.30 -5.45 5.14
N PRO A 75 48.15 -4.64 5.80
CA PRO A 75 49.26 -3.96 5.16
C PRO A 75 50.46 -4.89 4.90
N ALA A 76 51.03 -4.84 3.70
CA ALA A 76 52.35 -5.38 3.40
C ALA A 76 53.18 -4.39 2.58
N SER A 77 54.10 -3.67 3.25
CA SER A 77 55.49 -3.37 2.84
C SER A 77 56.13 -2.37 3.81
#